data_AF-A0A929VMX5-F1
#
_entry.id   AF-A0A929VMX5-F1
#
_cell.length_a   1.000
_cell.length_b   1.000
_cell.length_c   1.000
_cell.angle_alpha   90.00
_cell.angle_beta   90.00
_cell.angle_gamma   90.00
#
_symmetry.space_group_name_H-M   'P 1'
#
loop_
_entity.id
_entity.type
_entity.pdbx_description
1 polymer ?
#
loop_
_entity_poly.entity_id
_entity_poly.type
_entity_poly.pdbx_seq_one_letter_code
_entity_poly.pdbx_strand_id
1 'polypeptide(L)'
;MNWNEISISTTTEATEIISNIFIEIGSKGVLIEDPSDFYFQEKDTLAWDYIEEEVFDYGHEDVKIIAYFSQEENIEEKISDLKKRLDNIGDVGVDLGSLE
;
A
#
# COMPACT_ATOMS: atom_id res chain seq x y z
N MET A 1 -14.30 14.42 -10.53
CA MET A 1 -14.47 13.84 -9.19
C MET A 1 -13.13 13.96 -8.51
N ASN A 2 -13.11 14.51 -7.30
CA ASN A 2 -11.88 14.68 -6.54
C ASN A 2 -11.86 13.65 -5.40
N TRP A 3 -10.68 13.12 -5.12
CA TRP A 3 -10.47 12.09 -4.11
C TRP A 3 -9.40 12.56 -3.14
N ASN A 4 -9.55 12.18 -1.88
CA ASN A 4 -8.48 12.22 -0.91
C ASN A 4 -7.71 10.91 -1.00
N GLU A 5 -6.40 11.01 -0.87
CA GLU A 5 -5.49 9.87 -0.86
C GLU A 5 -4.93 9.71 0.56
N ILE A 6 -4.87 8.48 1.04
CA ILE A 6 -4.09 8.10 2.24
C ILE A 6 -3.13 7.01 1.81
N SER A 7 -1.86 7.14 2.19
CA SER A 7 -0.84 6.15 1.86
C SER A 7 -0.11 5.62 3.10
N ILE A 8 0.26 4.35 3.06
CA ILE A 8 1.15 3.72 4.04
C ILE A 8 2.30 3.07 3.28
N SER A 9 3.53 3.36 3.68
CA SER A 9 4.73 2.64 3.28
C SER A 9 4.99 1.53 4.30
N THR A 10 5.06 0.28 3.86
CA THR A 10 5.07 -0.91 4.72
C THR A 10 5.88 -2.05 4.10
N THR A 11 5.85 -3.22 4.73
CA THR A 11 6.50 -4.44 4.21
C THR A 11 5.52 -5.30 3.40
N THR A 12 6.03 -6.13 2.49
CA THR A 12 5.22 -7.12 1.74
C THR A 12 4.41 -8.03 2.66
N GLU A 13 4.94 -8.40 3.83
CA GLU A 13 4.25 -9.26 4.80
C GLU A 13 3.04 -8.56 5.44
N ALA A 14 3.10 -7.24 5.61
CA ALA A 14 2.03 -6.45 6.20
C ALA A 14 0.94 -6.05 5.19
N THR A 15 1.15 -6.27 3.89
CA THR A 15 0.27 -5.81 2.81
C THR A 15 -1.20 -6.19 3.01
N GLU A 16 -1.47 -7.46 3.31
CA GLU A 16 -2.84 -7.95 3.50
C GLU A 16 -3.51 -7.31 4.72
N ILE A 17 -2.74 -7.12 5.81
CA ILE A 17 -3.23 -6.53 7.05
C ILE A 17 -3.64 -5.08 6.80
N ILE A 18 -2.74 -4.28 6.23
CA ILE A 18 -2.97 -2.86 5.96
C ILE A 18 -4.11 -2.68 4.96
N SER A 19 -4.14 -3.49 3.89
CA SER A 19 -5.20 -3.47 2.89
C SER A 19 -6.57 -3.72 3.52
N ASN A 20 -6.67 -4.72 4.40
CA ASN A 20 -7.92 -5.03 5.08
C ASN A 20 -8.39 -3.86 5.97
N ILE A 21 -7.47 -3.21 6.72
CA ILE A 21 -7.82 -2.04 7.53
C ILE A 21 -8.40 -0.92 6.65
N PHE A 22 -7.79 -0.64 5.49
CA PHE A 22 -8.31 0.36 4.56
C PHE A 22 -9.73 0.06 4.11
N ILE A 23 -10.05 -1.21 3.83
CA ILE A 23 -11.40 -1.65 3.50
C ILE A 23 -12.35 -1.50 4.70
N GLU A 24 -11.92 -1.86 5.91
CA GLU A 24 -12.73 -1.72 7.13
C GLU A 24 -13.10 -0.27 7.45
N ILE A 25 -12.22 0.69 7.15
CA ILE A 25 -12.50 2.13 7.31
C ILE A 25 -13.25 2.74 6.12
N GLY A 26 -13.68 1.93 5.17
CA GLY A 26 -14.62 2.30 4.11
C GLY A 26 -14.00 2.56 2.74
N SER A 27 -12.71 2.23 2.53
CA SER A 27 -12.16 2.23 1.17
C SER A 27 -12.84 1.16 0.33
N LYS A 28 -13.01 1.43 -0.97
CA LYS A 28 -13.58 0.47 -1.94
C LYS A 28 -12.52 -0.46 -2.54
N GLY A 29 -11.26 -0.19 -2.30
CA GLY A 29 -10.11 -0.89 -2.85
C GLY A 29 -8.81 -0.21 -2.44
N VAL A 30 -7.70 -0.84 -2.75
CA VAL A 30 -6.36 -0.27 -2.54
C VAL A 30 -5.54 -0.43 -3.80
N LEU A 31 -4.67 0.54 -4.06
CA LEU A 31 -3.55 0.39 -4.98
C LEU A 31 -2.35 -0.07 -4.15
N ILE A 32 -1.68 -1.12 -4.61
CA ILE A 32 -0.50 -1.69 -3.97
C ILE A 32 0.64 -1.59 -4.97
N GLU A 33 1.73 -0.97 -4.55
CA GLU A 33 2.98 -0.87 -5.28
C GLU A 33 4.04 -1.65 -4.50
N ASP A 34 4.27 -2.91 -4.88
CA ASP A 34 5.30 -3.77 -4.27
C ASP A 34 6.49 -3.95 -5.23
N PRO A 35 7.68 -3.41 -4.92
CA PRO A 35 8.87 -3.60 -5.73
C PRO A 35 9.25 -5.09 -5.93
N SER A 36 8.87 -5.97 -5.01
CA SER A 36 9.14 -7.42 -5.08
C SER A 36 8.46 -8.11 -6.26
N ASP A 37 7.33 -7.58 -6.74
CA ASP A 37 6.62 -8.13 -7.90
C ASP A 37 7.48 -8.11 -9.16
N PHE A 38 8.35 -7.11 -9.29
CA PHE A 38 9.25 -6.96 -10.43
C PHE A 38 10.45 -7.91 -10.36
N TYR A 39 11.05 -8.10 -9.17
CA TYR A 39 12.16 -9.04 -8.98
C TYR A 39 11.75 -10.50 -9.19
N PHE A 40 10.49 -10.85 -8.89
CA PHE A 40 9.97 -12.19 -9.18
C PHE A 40 9.82 -12.44 -10.69
N GLN A 41 9.57 -11.38 -11.47
CA GLN A 41 9.30 -11.46 -12.90
C GLN A 41 10.55 -11.45 -13.79
N GLU A 42 11.71 -10.97 -13.32
CA GLU A 42 13.01 -11.08 -14.02
C GLU A 42 13.37 -12.52 -14.45
N LYS A 43 12.76 -13.54 -13.83
CA LYS A 43 13.00 -14.96 -14.16
C LYS A 43 12.37 -15.43 -15.47
N ASP A 44 11.43 -14.68 -16.06
CA ASP A 44 10.75 -15.04 -17.31
C ASP A 44 11.17 -14.12 -18.46
N THR A 45 12.43 -14.26 -18.88
CA THR A 45 13.13 -13.37 -19.84
C THR A 45 12.44 -13.16 -21.19
N LEU A 46 11.43 -13.96 -21.55
CA LEU A 46 10.69 -13.84 -22.82
C LEU A 46 9.57 -12.79 -22.79
N ALA A 47 9.11 -12.37 -21.61
CA ALA A 47 8.01 -11.40 -21.48
C ALA A 47 8.49 -9.92 -21.53
N TRP A 48 9.81 -9.68 -21.38
CA TRP A 48 10.37 -8.38 -21.00
C TRP A 48 11.16 -7.65 -22.10
N ASP A 49 11.25 -8.18 -23.33
CA ASP A 49 11.96 -7.54 -24.47
C ASP A 49 11.45 -6.12 -24.84
N TYR A 50 10.34 -5.68 -24.25
CA TYR A 50 9.70 -4.37 -24.50
C TYR A 50 9.78 -3.39 -23.33
N ILE A 51 10.39 -3.76 -22.20
CA ILE A 51 10.40 -2.94 -20.98
C ILE A 51 11.81 -2.43 -20.72
N GLU A 52 11.94 -1.12 -20.58
CA GLU A 52 13.22 -0.45 -20.35
C GLU A 52 13.73 -0.74 -18.93
N GLU A 53 15.05 -0.94 -18.76
CA GLU A 53 15.67 -1.28 -17.48
C GLU A 53 15.38 -0.24 -16.37
N GLU A 54 15.10 1.01 -16.76
CA GLU A 54 14.75 2.11 -15.86
C GLU A 54 13.39 1.91 -15.16
N VAL A 55 12.51 1.04 -15.68
CA VAL A 55 11.22 0.68 -15.05
C VAL A 55 11.44 -0.11 -13.75
N PHE A 56 12.59 -0.77 -13.60
CA PHE A 56 12.93 -1.54 -12.40
C PHE A 56 13.54 -0.68 -11.29
N ASP A 57 13.87 0.59 -11.58
CA ASP A 57 14.44 1.51 -10.60
C ASP A 57 13.32 2.22 -9.82
N TYR A 58 12.63 1.47 -8.97
CA TYR A 58 11.49 1.95 -8.16
C TYR A 58 11.89 2.97 -7.08
N GLY A 59 13.20 3.18 -6.85
CA GLY A 59 13.73 4.18 -5.92
C GLY A 59 13.45 3.94 -4.43
N HIS A 60 12.69 2.88 -4.08
CA HIS A 60 12.28 2.54 -2.73
C HIS A 60 12.17 1.01 -2.56
N GLU A 61 12.53 0.50 -1.38
CA GLU A 61 12.44 -0.94 -1.03
C GLU A 61 11.10 -1.30 -0.35
N ASP A 62 10.33 -0.30 0.08
CA ASP A 62 9.11 -0.47 0.84
C ASP A 62 7.88 -0.63 -0.08
N VAL A 63 6.89 -1.39 0.38
CA VAL A 63 5.58 -1.52 -0.29
C VAL A 63 4.73 -0.31 0.01
N LYS A 64 4.20 0.35 -1.01
CA LYS A 64 3.28 1.46 -0.84
C LYS A 64 1.83 1.02 -1.05
N ILE A 65 0.97 1.29 -0.07
CA ILE A 65 -0.46 0.95 -0.12
C ILE A 65 -1.26 2.24 -0.05
N ILE A 66 -2.10 2.44 -1.06
CA ILE A 66 -2.83 3.69 -1.26
C ILE A 66 -4.33 3.42 -1.30
N ALA A 67 -5.10 4.17 -0.50
CA ALA A 67 -6.55 4.12 -0.48
C ALA A 67 -7.16 5.48 -0.87
N TYR A 68 -8.26 5.44 -1.61
CA TYR A 68 -8.97 6.62 -2.10
C TYR A 68 -10.31 6.80 -1.40
N PHE A 69 -10.52 7.98 -0.83
CA PHE A 69 -11.75 8.39 -0.16
C PHE A 69 -12.38 9.59 -0.87
N SER A 70 -13.71 9.71 -0.83
CA SER A 70 -14.39 10.86 -1.42
C SER A 70 -13.98 12.15 -0.71
N GLN A 71 -13.91 13.28 -1.42
CA GLN A 71 -13.71 14.59 -0.78
C GLN A 71 -14.84 14.99 0.18
N GLU A 72 -16.00 14.35 0.08
CA GLU A 72 -17.13 14.55 0.99
C GLU A 72 -16.92 13.84 2.34
N GLU A 73 -15.98 12.88 2.42
CA GLU A 73 -15.66 12.17 3.65
C GLU A 73 -14.68 12.96 4.51
N ASN A 74 -14.79 12.81 5.83
CA ASN A 74 -13.88 13.42 6.77
C ASN A 74 -12.54 12.66 6.81
N ILE A 75 -11.53 13.20 6.13
CA ILE A 75 -10.23 12.54 6.01
C ILE A 75 -9.50 12.41 7.35
N GLU A 76 -9.66 13.38 8.26
CA GLU A 76 -9.04 13.33 9.58
C GLU A 76 -9.62 12.20 10.43
N GLU A 77 -10.92 11.93 10.29
CA GLU A 77 -11.58 10.79 10.92
C GLU A 77 -11.05 9.47 10.37
N LYS A 78 -10.89 9.34 9.04
CA LYS A 78 -10.30 8.15 8.42
C LYS A 78 -8.88 7.90 8.92
N ILE A 79 -8.04 8.94 9.00
CA ILE A 79 -6.69 8.85 9.54
C ILE A 79 -6.72 8.44 11.01
N SER A 80 -7.64 8.99 11.81
CA SER A 80 -7.79 8.61 13.22
C SER A 80 -8.19 7.15 13.37
N ASP A 81 -9.13 6.66 12.57
CA ASP A 81 -9.60 5.27 12.62
C ASP A 81 -8.55 4.29 12.13
N LEU A 82 -7.80 4.65 11.09
CA LEU A 82 -6.65 3.89 10.61
C LEU A 82 -5.61 3.71 11.73
N LYS A 83 -5.22 4.80 12.41
CA LYS A 83 -4.29 4.74 13.54
C LYS A 83 -4.79 3.85 14.67
N LYS A 84 -6.07 4.00 15.07
CA LYS A 84 -6.68 3.13 16.09
C LYS A 84 -6.65 1.66 15.67
N ARG A 85 -6.91 1.35 14.40
CA ARG A 85 -6.90 -0.04 13.90
C ARG A 85 -5.48 -0.61 13.95
N LEU A 86 -4.48 0.16 13.52
CA LEU A 86 -3.07 -0.22 13.61
C LEU A 86 -2.63 -0.48 15.06
N ASP A 87 -3.00 0.41 15.99
CA ASP A 87 -2.66 0.24 17.41
C ASP A 87 -3.33 -0.99 18.05
N ASN A 88 -4.52 -1.38 17.58
CA ASN A 88 -5.29 -2.50 18.12
C ASN A 88 -4.86 -3.87 17.58
N ILE A 89 -4.04 -3.93 16.55
CA ILE A 89 -3.57 -5.19 15.94
C ILE A 89 -2.66 -5.99 16.90
N GLY A 90 -2.10 -5.33 17.92
CA GLY A 90 -1.21 -5.97 18.88
C GLY A 90 0.12 -6.36 18.26
N ASP A 91 0.92 -7.17 18.97
CA ASP A 91 2.17 -7.69 18.43
C ASP A 91 1.87 -8.83 17.43
N VAL A 92 1.85 -8.48 16.15
CA VAL A 92 1.69 -9.41 15.03
C VAL A 92 3.03 -9.90 14.48
N GLY A 93 4.16 -9.48 15.07
CA GLY A 93 5.50 -9.90 14.63
C GLY A 93 5.92 -9.42 13.24
N VAL A 94 5.18 -8.47 12.65
CA VAL A 94 5.45 -7.87 11.34
C VAL A 94 5.53 -6.35 11.46
N ASP A 95 6.37 -5.72 10.64
CA ASP A 95 6.48 -4.26 10.59
C ASP A 95 5.35 -3.65 9.77
N LEU A 96 4.51 -2.86 10.42
CA LEU A 96 3.35 -2.18 9.82
C LEU A 96 3.74 -0.92 9.03
N GLY A 97 4.96 -0.40 9.22
CA GLY A 97 5.48 0.73 8.46
C GLY A 97 4.99 2.11 8.92
N SER A 98 5.02 3.08 8.00
CA SER A 98 4.78 4.50 8.27
C SER A 98 3.64 5.09 7.44
N LEU A 99 2.82 5.92 8.07
CA LEU A 99 1.68 6.61 7.45
C LEU A 99 2.10 7.96 6.87
N GLU A 100 1.67 8.24 5.62
CA GLU A 100 1.87 9.51 4.89
C GLU A 100 0.56 10.07 4.33
#